data_AF-R6ZHP8-F1
#
_entry.id   AF-R6ZHP8-F1
#
_cell.length_a   1.000
_cell.length_b   1.000
_cell.length_c   1.000
_cell.angle_alpha   90.00
_cell.angle_beta   90.00
_cell.angle_gamma   90.00
#
_symmetry.space_group_name_H-M   'P 1'
#
loop_
_entity.id
_entity.type
_entity.pdbx_description
1 polymer ?
#
loop_
_entity_poly.entity_id
_entity_poly.type
_entity_poly.pdbx_seq_one_letter_code
_entity_poly.pdbx_strand_id
1 'polypeptide(L)'
;MRNTKGRLRMLAAAGLSAILSVSGGLGQMTVWAASKTISKVDIELNIDLEPGDDLPDLSYGDKGSDAHVMVSDGAKYEIAEDPEWTSSVGNSGVKIGSTYTLRVYLDAKDEDEYGFSGTYKSSNVKVKGGEFVSASRSGSGRLKVTVKTDPVEGTFDSPDEAEWSDTTLGLAKWDAVDHVSAYDVTLYKGGSTVYKVKGYEGNKINFYPYMTSAGTYSFKVRSVAKNDSQKDYAESSDWTESDEIYIGKESVSDGSGKVDYNNPNGAGNQNTAQVGWIQDGNRWWYRYPDGSYPKNDWLLINNQWFLFDADGWMMTDWQFKNNNWYYLNPVSDGNRGVMLTGWIHTNSGWYYLNPGPNGTVGAMYRNQWLDLNGKKYYLGDSGVMYEGWKEIGHDWYYFYPGNGELAVNTTIDGFYVDGSGIWRK
;
A
#
# COMPACT_ATOMS: atom_id res chain seq x y z
N MET A 1 42.55 11.35 44.37
CA MET A 1 41.87 11.29 45.68
C MET A 1 41.43 9.86 45.92
N ARG A 2 41.97 9.24 46.98
CA ARG A 2 41.54 7.94 47.51
C ARG A 2 40.13 8.07 48.06
N ASN A 3 39.27 7.08 47.84
CA ASN A 3 38.61 6.43 48.97
C ASN A 3 38.23 4.99 48.63
N THR A 4 39.11 4.10 49.05
CA THR A 4 38.91 2.72 49.45
C THR A 4 37.98 2.63 50.66
N LYS A 5 37.21 1.54 50.75
CA LYS A 5 36.85 0.70 51.91
C LYS A 5 35.46 0.09 51.66
N GLY A 6 35.19 -1.19 51.85
CA GLY A 6 35.96 -2.30 52.37
C GLY A 6 35.09 -3.56 52.29
N ARG A 7 35.73 -4.69 52.01
CA ARG A 7 35.15 -6.04 51.99
C ARG A 7 34.69 -6.45 53.39
N LEU A 8 33.70 -7.33 53.49
CA LEU A 8 33.76 -8.47 54.41
C LEU A 8 32.97 -9.66 53.85
N ARG A 9 33.66 -10.80 53.71
CA ARG A 9 33.10 -12.15 53.55
C ARG A 9 33.05 -12.80 54.93
N MET A 10 32.10 -13.71 55.14
CA MET A 10 32.03 -14.86 56.08
C MET A 10 30.56 -15.02 56.52
N LEU A 11 29.98 -16.18 56.83
CA LEU A 11 30.27 -17.61 56.72
C LEU A 11 28.93 -18.31 57.02
N ALA A 12 28.77 -19.57 56.60
CA ALA A 12 27.60 -20.38 56.84
C ALA A 12 27.48 -20.92 58.29
N ALA A 13 26.25 -21.33 58.62
CA ALA A 13 25.81 -22.32 59.63
C ALA A 13 25.83 -21.96 61.13
N ALA A 14 24.67 -22.03 61.77
CA ALA A 14 24.28 -23.12 62.69
C ALA A 14 22.91 -22.82 63.33
N GLY A 15 22.22 -23.86 63.76
CA GLY A 15 20.78 -23.86 64.03
C GLY A 15 20.32 -23.16 65.31
N LEU A 16 19.01 -22.95 65.36
CA LEU A 16 18.28 -22.87 66.62
C LEU A 16 16.99 -23.68 66.49
N SER A 17 16.96 -24.81 67.18
CA SER A 17 15.75 -25.57 67.48
C SER A 17 14.83 -24.72 68.35
N ALA A 18 13.60 -24.50 67.92
CA ALA A 18 12.51 -24.08 68.79
C ALA A 18 11.52 -25.24 68.89
N ILE A 19 11.61 -25.96 70.01
CA ILE A 19 10.61 -26.91 70.46
C ILE A 19 9.45 -26.08 71.01
N LEU A 20 8.34 -26.00 70.27
CA LEU A 20 7.05 -25.61 70.84
C LEU A 20 6.22 -26.87 71.02
N SER A 21 6.23 -27.38 72.25
CA SER A 21 5.29 -28.37 72.76
C SER A 21 3.94 -27.67 73.04
N VAL A 22 2.96 -27.87 72.17
CA VAL A 22 1.54 -27.68 72.51
C VAL A 22 0.91 -29.07 72.54
N SER A 23 0.79 -29.59 73.75
CA SER A 23 -0.02 -30.74 74.10
C SER A 23 -1.46 -30.28 74.34
N GLY A 24 -2.43 -30.88 73.65
CA GLY A 24 -3.84 -30.82 74.05
C GLY A 24 -4.80 -30.71 72.88
N GLY A 25 -5.33 -31.86 72.45
CA GLY A 25 -6.40 -31.94 71.45
C GLY A 25 -6.05 -32.88 70.29
N LEU A 26 -5.95 -34.18 70.57
CA LEU A 26 -5.97 -35.22 69.54
C LEU A 26 -7.39 -35.30 68.95
N GLY A 27 -7.76 -34.32 68.12
CA GLY A 27 -8.61 -34.60 66.98
C GLY A 27 -7.71 -35.29 65.97
N GLN A 28 -7.91 -36.59 65.76
CA GLN A 28 -7.33 -37.31 64.64
C GLN A 28 -7.78 -36.57 63.37
N MET A 29 -6.94 -35.66 62.84
CA MET A 29 -7.06 -35.27 61.44
C MET A 29 -6.57 -36.48 60.67
N THR A 30 -7.49 -37.38 60.36
CA THR A 30 -7.28 -38.41 59.36
C THR A 30 -7.06 -37.66 58.04
N VAL A 31 -5.79 -37.43 57.70
CA VAL A 31 -5.42 -37.04 56.35
C VAL A 31 -5.63 -38.30 55.52
N TRP A 32 -6.81 -38.44 54.93
CA TRP A 32 -7.06 -39.48 53.93
C TRP A 32 -6.17 -39.14 52.73
N ALA A 33 -5.04 -39.83 52.63
CA ALA A 33 -4.29 -39.84 51.39
C ALA A 33 -5.10 -40.67 50.40
N ALA A 34 -5.55 -40.05 49.31
CA ALA A 34 -6.21 -40.76 48.22
C ALA A 34 -5.43 -42.02 47.86
N SER A 35 -6.13 -43.16 47.77
CA SER A 35 -5.49 -44.46 47.58
C SER A 35 -4.85 -44.63 46.20
N LYS A 36 -5.28 -43.85 45.19
CA LYS A 36 -4.83 -43.89 43.81
C LYS A 36 -4.45 -42.49 43.30
N THR A 37 -3.22 -42.35 42.80
CA THR A 37 -2.74 -41.08 42.23
C THR A 37 -3.11 -40.95 40.75
N ILE A 38 -3.78 -39.86 40.40
CA ILE A 38 -3.93 -39.41 39.02
C ILE A 38 -2.59 -38.75 38.63
N SER A 39 -1.85 -39.40 37.73
CA SER A 39 -0.54 -38.92 37.24
C SER A 39 -0.54 -38.56 35.76
N LYS A 40 -1.65 -38.86 35.07
CA LYS A 40 -1.90 -38.52 33.68
C LYS A 40 -3.28 -37.90 33.53
N VAL A 41 -3.36 -36.88 32.70
CA VAL A 41 -4.59 -36.18 32.34
C VAL A 41 -4.62 -36.07 30.82
N ASP A 42 -5.76 -36.39 30.25
CA ASP A 42 -5.98 -36.38 28.81
C ASP A 42 -7.14 -35.44 28.51
N ILE A 43 -6.83 -34.30 27.87
CA ILE A 43 -7.77 -33.27 27.45
C ILE A 43 -7.87 -33.28 25.93
N GLU A 44 -9.08 -33.16 25.41
CA GLU A 44 -9.36 -33.00 23.99
C GLU A 44 -10.07 -31.67 23.75
N LEU A 45 -9.51 -30.88 22.85
CA LEU A 45 -10.09 -29.64 22.35
C LEU A 45 -10.70 -29.94 20.98
N ASN A 46 -12.00 -29.75 20.88
CA ASN A 46 -12.76 -29.79 19.65
C ASN A 46 -13.33 -28.39 19.41
N ILE A 47 -12.43 -27.44 19.13
CA ILE A 47 -12.74 -26.03 18.97
C ILE A 47 -12.39 -25.68 17.53
N ASP A 48 -13.41 -25.35 16.76
CA ASP A 48 -13.25 -24.79 15.42
C ASP A 48 -13.21 -23.27 15.55
N LEU A 49 -12.19 -22.65 14.96
CA LEU A 49 -11.96 -21.21 15.05
C LEU A 49 -11.82 -20.65 13.64
N GLU A 50 -12.76 -19.82 13.22
CA GLU A 50 -12.74 -19.20 11.90
C GLU A 50 -12.04 -17.83 11.97
N PRO A 51 -11.14 -17.49 11.02
CA PRO A 51 -10.52 -16.17 10.98
C PRO A 51 -11.56 -15.03 10.91
N GLY A 52 -11.37 -13.99 11.73
CA GLY A 52 -12.29 -12.85 11.83
C GLY A 52 -13.39 -13.01 12.88
N ASP A 53 -13.70 -14.24 13.31
CA ASP A 53 -14.76 -14.48 14.30
C ASP A 53 -14.34 -14.20 15.74
N ASP A 54 -15.32 -14.03 16.62
CA ASP A 54 -15.11 -14.00 18.06
C ASP A 54 -14.78 -15.40 18.61
N LEU A 55 -14.16 -15.46 19.80
CA LEU A 55 -13.95 -16.74 20.48
C LEU A 55 -15.30 -17.31 20.97
N PRO A 56 -15.61 -18.59 20.70
CA PRO A 56 -16.89 -19.17 21.07
C PRO A 56 -17.00 -19.38 22.58
N ASP A 57 -18.24 -19.40 23.08
CA ASP A 57 -18.52 -19.88 24.44
C ASP A 57 -18.15 -21.36 24.54
N LEU A 58 -17.44 -21.72 25.61
CA LEU A 58 -16.88 -23.07 25.76
C LEU A 58 -17.85 -23.97 26.51
N SER A 59 -18.18 -25.10 25.91
CA SER A 59 -18.90 -26.20 26.56
C SER A 59 -17.93 -27.32 26.94
N TYR A 60 -18.33 -28.15 27.91
CA TYR A 60 -17.51 -29.25 28.36
C TYR A 60 -18.28 -30.57 28.51
N GLY A 61 -17.54 -31.68 28.44
CA GLY A 61 -18.14 -33.01 28.58
C GLY A 61 -17.12 -34.14 28.69
N ASP A 62 -17.64 -35.36 28.72
CA ASP A 62 -16.80 -36.56 28.62
C ASP A 62 -16.47 -36.87 27.15
N LYS A 63 -15.39 -37.61 26.93
CA LYS A 63 -14.98 -38.05 25.60
C LYS A 63 -16.12 -38.73 24.84
N GLY A 64 -16.34 -38.27 23.60
CA GLY A 64 -17.40 -38.77 22.72
C GLY A 64 -18.68 -37.95 22.77
N SER A 65 -18.75 -36.91 23.61
CA SER A 65 -19.73 -35.84 23.49
C SER A 65 -19.39 -34.89 22.32
N ASP A 66 -20.29 -33.95 22.05
CA ASP A 66 -20.14 -32.83 21.11
C ASP A 66 -19.59 -31.55 21.76
N ALA A 67 -19.06 -31.66 22.98
CA ALA A 67 -18.53 -30.52 23.72
C ALA A 67 -17.21 -29.99 23.13
N HIS A 68 -16.92 -28.71 23.39
CA HIS A 68 -15.67 -28.07 22.97
C HIS A 68 -14.45 -28.60 23.72
N VAL A 69 -14.59 -28.85 25.03
CA VAL A 69 -13.51 -29.35 25.89
C VAL A 69 -13.93 -30.66 26.53
N MET A 70 -13.14 -31.72 26.32
CA MET A 70 -13.46 -33.05 26.82
C MET A 70 -12.32 -33.67 27.61
N VAL A 71 -12.68 -34.57 28.53
CA VAL A 71 -11.73 -35.45 29.22
C VAL A 71 -11.90 -36.91 28.85
N SER A 72 -10.78 -37.62 28.70
CA SER A 72 -10.78 -39.01 28.19
C SER A 72 -10.83 -40.10 29.25
N ASP A 73 -10.56 -39.79 30.52
CA ASP A 73 -10.57 -40.75 31.65
C ASP A 73 -11.58 -40.30 32.70
N GLY A 74 -12.84 -40.18 32.26
CA GLY A 74 -13.99 -39.77 33.07
C GLY A 74 -14.34 -40.70 34.23
N ALA A 75 -13.56 -41.76 34.47
CA ALA A 75 -13.70 -42.62 35.65
C ALA A 75 -12.94 -42.07 36.86
N LYS A 76 -11.90 -41.24 36.67
CA LYS A 76 -11.03 -40.74 37.75
C LYS A 76 -11.22 -39.26 38.06
N TYR A 77 -11.52 -38.48 37.03
CA TYR A 77 -11.71 -37.04 37.14
C TYR A 77 -12.76 -36.55 36.15
N GLU A 78 -13.29 -35.36 36.39
CA GLU A 78 -14.23 -34.66 35.53
C GLU A 78 -13.87 -33.17 35.43
N ILE A 79 -14.44 -32.49 34.45
CA ILE A 79 -14.36 -31.04 34.34
C ILE A 79 -15.32 -30.43 35.36
N ALA A 80 -14.79 -29.60 36.24
CA ALA A 80 -15.48 -29.12 37.44
C ALA A 80 -16.38 -27.89 37.19
N GLU A 81 -16.01 -27.08 36.19
CA GLU A 81 -16.68 -25.83 35.83
C GLU A 81 -16.39 -25.49 34.37
N ASP A 82 -17.15 -24.54 33.82
CA ASP A 82 -17.01 -24.11 32.43
C ASP A 82 -15.56 -23.70 32.14
N PRO A 83 -14.95 -24.24 31.07
CA PRO A 83 -13.66 -23.79 30.63
C PRO A 83 -13.69 -22.31 30.26
N GLU A 84 -12.61 -21.59 30.55
CA GLU A 84 -12.56 -20.15 30.34
C GLU A 84 -11.42 -19.77 29.41
N TRP A 85 -11.71 -18.97 28.38
CA TRP A 85 -10.68 -18.30 27.62
C TRP A 85 -9.87 -17.36 28.52
N THR A 86 -8.56 -17.46 28.39
CA THR A 86 -7.62 -16.47 28.96
C THR A 86 -7.03 -15.56 27.88
N SER A 87 -7.09 -16.00 26.63
CA SER A 87 -6.90 -15.14 25.47
C SER A 87 -8.14 -14.30 25.23
N SER A 88 -7.94 -13.14 24.62
CA SER A 88 -9.00 -12.30 24.08
C SER A 88 -8.66 -11.98 22.62
N VAL A 89 -9.68 -11.89 21.78
CA VAL A 89 -9.56 -11.31 20.46
C VAL A 89 -9.90 -9.82 20.53
N GLY A 90 -9.24 -9.01 19.70
CA GLY A 90 -9.62 -7.60 19.54
C GLY A 90 -10.75 -7.47 18.52
N ASN A 91 -11.01 -6.26 18.04
CA ASN A 91 -11.99 -6.00 16.97
C ASN A 91 -11.73 -6.76 15.65
N SER A 92 -10.57 -7.40 15.53
CA SER A 92 -10.16 -8.18 14.37
C SER A 92 -10.43 -9.67 14.51
N GLY A 93 -11.10 -10.10 15.58
CA GLY A 93 -11.42 -11.49 15.82
C GLY A 93 -10.20 -12.42 15.88
N VAL A 94 -10.46 -13.68 15.55
CA VAL A 94 -9.50 -14.77 15.44
C VAL A 94 -8.55 -14.51 14.25
N LYS A 95 -7.27 -14.89 14.40
CA LYS A 95 -6.22 -14.67 13.41
C LYS A 95 -5.56 -15.96 12.99
N ILE A 96 -5.41 -16.15 11.67
CA ILE A 96 -4.68 -17.28 11.09
C ILE A 96 -3.25 -17.37 11.67
N GLY A 97 -2.83 -18.59 12.00
CA GLY A 97 -1.55 -18.94 12.62
C GLY A 97 -1.45 -18.59 14.11
N SER A 98 -2.50 -18.01 14.71
CA SER A 98 -2.52 -17.71 16.14
C SER A 98 -3.04 -18.89 16.96
N THR A 99 -2.64 -18.95 18.22
CA THR A 99 -3.15 -19.92 19.21
C THR A 99 -3.87 -19.19 20.33
N TYR A 100 -4.89 -19.82 20.89
CA TYR A 100 -5.72 -19.22 21.95
C TYR A 100 -5.66 -20.08 23.20
N THR A 101 -5.46 -19.44 24.35
CA THR A 101 -5.21 -20.12 25.63
C THR A 101 -6.48 -20.14 26.47
N LEU A 102 -6.83 -21.29 27.03
CA LEU A 102 -7.95 -21.48 27.95
C LEU A 102 -7.53 -22.21 29.23
N ARG A 103 -8.35 -22.10 30.26
CA ARG A 103 -8.23 -22.83 31.53
C ARG A 103 -9.28 -23.91 31.62
N VAL A 104 -8.87 -25.09 32.05
CA VAL A 104 -9.71 -26.24 32.35
C VAL A 104 -9.49 -26.61 33.81
N TYR A 105 -10.56 -26.72 34.58
CA TYR A 105 -10.51 -27.11 35.99
C TYR A 105 -11.03 -28.54 36.12
N LEU A 106 -10.25 -29.40 36.75
CA LEU A 106 -10.57 -30.81 36.91
C LEU A 106 -10.71 -31.16 38.39
N ASP A 107 -11.77 -31.89 38.73
CA ASP A 107 -11.99 -32.47 40.05
C ASP A 107 -11.88 -33.99 39.99
N ALA A 108 -11.34 -34.59 41.04
CA ALA A 108 -11.36 -36.04 41.22
C ALA A 108 -12.80 -36.50 41.54
N LYS A 109 -13.32 -37.52 40.85
CA LYS A 109 -14.72 -37.96 41.02
C LYS A 109 -15.01 -38.58 42.40
N ASP A 110 -13.99 -39.14 43.03
CA ASP A 110 -14.01 -39.64 44.40
C ASP A 110 -12.71 -39.18 45.07
N GLU A 111 -12.79 -38.15 45.91
CA GLU A 111 -11.61 -37.56 46.55
C GLU A 111 -10.96 -38.46 47.62
N ASP A 112 -11.72 -39.44 48.13
CA ASP A 112 -11.21 -40.43 49.08
C ASP A 112 -10.43 -41.55 48.35
N GLU A 113 -10.81 -41.85 47.10
CA GLU A 113 -10.13 -42.84 46.26
C GLU A 113 -9.00 -42.24 45.40
N TYR A 114 -9.24 -41.09 44.78
CA TYR A 114 -8.39 -40.48 43.75
C TYR A 114 -7.86 -39.10 44.14
N GLY A 115 -6.59 -38.85 43.81
CA GLY A 115 -5.98 -37.54 44.01
C GLY A 115 -4.97 -37.20 42.93
N PHE A 116 -4.94 -35.93 42.52
CA PHE A 116 -4.00 -35.44 41.53
C PHE A 116 -2.56 -35.41 42.07
N SER A 117 -1.61 -35.79 41.21
CA SER A 117 -0.17 -35.72 41.48
C SER A 117 0.26 -34.32 41.91
N GLY A 118 1.27 -34.24 42.78
CA GLY A 118 1.85 -32.99 43.28
C GLY A 118 2.38 -32.06 42.18
N THR A 119 2.81 -32.63 41.05
CA THR A 119 3.40 -31.90 39.92
C THR A 119 2.91 -32.46 38.59
N TYR A 120 2.67 -31.56 37.64
CA TYR A 120 2.34 -31.86 36.25
C TYR A 120 3.26 -31.10 35.30
N LYS A 121 3.71 -31.80 34.25
CA LYS A 121 4.48 -31.27 33.12
C LYS A 121 3.89 -31.82 31.82
N SER A 122 4.42 -31.40 30.67
CA SER A 122 3.94 -31.84 29.35
C SER A 122 3.86 -33.37 29.18
N SER A 123 4.75 -34.15 29.80
CA SER A 123 4.68 -35.62 29.73
C SER A 123 3.53 -36.24 30.53
N ASN A 124 2.89 -35.47 31.42
CA ASN A 124 1.75 -35.90 32.23
C ASN A 124 0.41 -35.48 31.63
N VAL A 125 0.40 -34.47 30.75
CA VAL A 125 -0.83 -33.94 30.18
C VAL A 125 -0.79 -34.15 28.68
N LYS A 126 -1.67 -34.99 28.17
CA LYS A 126 -1.92 -35.09 26.74
C LYS A 126 -3.02 -34.11 26.38
N VAL A 127 -2.76 -33.26 25.40
CA VAL A 127 -3.76 -32.38 24.80
C VAL A 127 -3.90 -32.79 23.34
N LYS A 128 -5.12 -33.08 22.90
CA LYS A 128 -5.46 -33.27 21.48
C LYS A 128 -6.16 -32.00 21.01
N GLY A 129 -5.84 -31.50 19.81
CA GLY A 129 -6.34 -30.21 19.33
C GLY A 129 -5.63 -29.01 19.96
N GLY A 130 -4.43 -29.22 20.50
CA GLY A 130 -3.67 -28.17 21.18
C GLY A 130 -2.48 -28.66 22.00
N GLU A 131 -1.94 -27.76 22.82
CA GLU A 131 -0.74 -28.00 23.62
C GLU A 131 -0.93 -27.66 25.10
N PHE A 132 -0.24 -28.40 25.96
CA PHE A 132 -0.12 -28.10 27.39
C PHE A 132 0.73 -26.85 27.61
N VAL A 133 0.23 -25.91 28.42
CA VAL A 133 0.97 -24.71 28.83
C VAL A 133 1.46 -24.85 30.27
N SER A 134 0.53 -25.06 31.22
CA SER A 134 0.88 -25.20 32.63
C SER A 134 -0.21 -25.94 33.41
N ALA A 135 0.11 -26.39 34.62
CA ALA A 135 -0.88 -26.90 35.55
C ALA A 135 -0.52 -26.51 36.98
N SER A 136 -1.55 -26.23 37.78
CA SER A 136 -1.42 -25.93 39.20
C SER A 136 -2.48 -26.68 39.98
N ARG A 137 -2.06 -27.40 41.00
CA ARG A 137 -2.93 -28.17 41.88
C ARG A 137 -3.39 -27.34 43.07
N SER A 138 -4.66 -27.49 43.47
CA SER A 138 -5.22 -26.92 44.70
C SER A 138 -5.82 -28.04 45.55
N GLY A 139 -5.18 -28.40 46.67
CA GLY A 139 -5.54 -29.61 47.43
C GLY A 139 -5.26 -30.89 46.64
N SER A 140 -5.60 -32.08 47.15
CA SER A 140 -5.45 -33.34 46.39
C SER A 140 -6.55 -33.52 45.33
N GLY A 141 -7.71 -32.89 45.52
CA GLY A 141 -8.91 -33.11 44.70
C GLY A 141 -9.02 -32.28 43.43
N ARG A 142 -8.33 -31.13 43.30
CA ARG A 142 -8.50 -30.22 42.15
C ARG A 142 -7.21 -29.88 41.40
N LEU A 143 -7.29 -29.88 40.08
CA LEU A 143 -6.21 -29.48 39.16
C LEU A 143 -6.71 -28.43 38.17
N LYS A 144 -6.06 -27.26 38.14
CA LYS A 144 -6.21 -26.28 37.06
C LYS A 144 -5.16 -26.55 35.98
N VAL A 145 -5.61 -26.79 34.76
CA VAL A 145 -4.75 -26.98 33.59
C VAL A 145 -4.95 -25.80 32.63
N THR A 146 -3.86 -25.19 32.18
CA THR A 146 -3.86 -24.19 31.11
C THR A 146 -3.37 -24.86 29.85
N VAL A 147 -4.17 -24.77 28.79
CA VAL A 147 -3.88 -25.32 27.46
C VAL A 147 -4.05 -24.22 26.43
N LYS A 148 -3.44 -24.39 25.26
CA LYS A 148 -3.71 -23.55 24.09
C LYS A 148 -4.15 -24.41 22.92
N THR A 149 -4.99 -23.87 22.06
CA THR A 149 -5.41 -24.53 20.81
C THR A 149 -4.23 -24.80 19.89
N ASP A 150 -4.43 -25.67 18.91
CA ASP A 150 -3.59 -25.68 17.71
C ASP A 150 -3.70 -24.32 16.98
N PRO A 151 -2.70 -23.94 16.16
CA PRO A 151 -2.76 -22.72 15.38
C PRO A 151 -3.95 -22.72 14.44
N VAL A 152 -4.63 -21.57 14.32
CA VAL A 152 -5.79 -21.44 13.43
C VAL A 152 -5.36 -21.54 11.98
N GLU A 153 -5.96 -22.47 11.25
CA GLU A 153 -5.77 -22.64 9.81
C GLU A 153 -6.81 -21.84 9.01
N GLY A 154 -6.49 -21.45 7.78
CA GLY A 154 -7.46 -20.78 6.91
C GLY A 154 -6.90 -20.30 5.58
N THR A 155 -7.78 -19.82 4.72
CA THR A 155 -7.44 -19.19 3.43
C THR A 155 -7.67 -17.69 3.55
N PHE A 156 -6.74 -16.87 3.07
CA PHE A 156 -6.95 -15.42 3.03
C PHE A 156 -7.99 -15.03 1.98
N ASP A 157 -8.76 -13.98 2.27
CA ASP A 157 -9.59 -13.32 1.26
C ASP A 157 -8.72 -12.57 0.24
N SER A 158 -9.21 -12.51 -1.00
CA SER A 158 -8.58 -11.73 -2.07
C SER A 158 -8.98 -10.27 -1.97
N PRO A 159 -8.15 -9.32 -2.43
CA PRO A 159 -8.59 -7.93 -2.64
C PRO A 159 -9.85 -7.87 -3.49
N ASP A 160 -10.84 -7.07 -3.09
CA ASP A 160 -12.08 -6.91 -3.85
C ASP A 160 -11.81 -6.28 -5.22
N GLU A 161 -11.04 -5.18 -5.24
CA GLU A 161 -10.65 -4.48 -6.47
C GLU A 161 -9.14 -4.29 -6.61
N ALA A 162 -8.68 -4.29 -7.87
CA ALA A 162 -7.33 -3.97 -8.29
C ALA A 162 -7.39 -3.05 -9.51
N GLU A 163 -6.81 -1.84 -9.42
CA GLU A 163 -6.97 -0.80 -10.42
C GLU A 163 -5.69 -0.03 -10.72
N TRP A 164 -5.69 0.66 -11.85
CA TRP A 164 -4.67 1.65 -12.19
C TRP A 164 -5.15 3.04 -11.76
N SER A 165 -4.23 3.87 -11.26
CA SER A 165 -4.55 5.24 -10.87
C SER A 165 -4.87 6.14 -12.07
N ASP A 166 -6.02 6.81 -12.05
CA ASP A 166 -6.42 7.79 -13.09
C ASP A 166 -5.46 8.97 -13.25
N THR A 167 -4.79 9.36 -12.17
CA THR A 167 -3.94 10.56 -12.10
C THR A 167 -2.45 10.27 -12.25
N THR A 168 -2.04 9.00 -12.25
CA THR A 168 -0.62 8.63 -12.19
C THR A 168 -0.37 7.37 -12.99
N LEU A 169 0.17 7.55 -14.19
CA LEU A 169 0.46 6.46 -15.12
C LEU A 169 1.33 5.37 -14.48
N GLY A 170 0.89 4.12 -14.57
CA GLY A 170 1.59 2.95 -14.04
C GLY A 170 1.57 2.80 -12.52
N LEU A 171 0.82 3.63 -11.77
CA LEU A 171 0.56 3.40 -10.35
C LEU A 171 -0.59 2.40 -10.19
N ALA A 172 -0.26 1.18 -9.74
CA ALA A 172 -1.22 0.14 -9.37
C ALA A 172 -1.70 0.35 -7.93
N LYS A 173 -2.98 0.09 -7.67
CA LYS A 173 -3.62 0.15 -6.35
C LYS A 173 -4.60 -1.02 -6.18
N TRP A 174 -4.85 -1.42 -4.95
CA TRP A 174 -5.87 -2.42 -4.64
C TRP A 174 -6.46 -2.19 -3.25
N ASP A 175 -7.61 -2.81 -3.01
CA ASP A 175 -8.26 -2.76 -1.71
C ASP A 175 -7.46 -3.51 -0.66
N ALA A 176 -7.33 -2.89 0.51
CA ALA A 176 -6.74 -3.57 1.65
C ALA A 176 -7.73 -4.61 2.16
N VAL A 177 -7.27 -5.84 2.31
CA VAL A 177 -8.05 -6.94 2.88
C VAL A 177 -7.87 -6.93 4.39
N ASP A 178 -8.97 -7.09 5.12
CA ASP A 178 -8.94 -7.19 6.57
C ASP A 178 -8.06 -8.37 7.01
N HIS A 179 -7.29 -8.14 8.07
CA HIS A 179 -6.39 -9.15 8.68
C HIS A 179 -5.23 -9.62 7.78
N VAL A 180 -5.08 -9.06 6.58
CA VAL A 180 -3.95 -9.30 5.68
C VAL A 180 -2.94 -8.17 5.81
N SER A 181 -1.65 -8.53 5.85
CA SER A 181 -0.56 -7.55 5.98
C SER A 181 0.50 -7.67 4.88
N ALA A 182 0.33 -8.61 3.94
CA ALA A 182 1.30 -8.86 2.89
C ALA A 182 0.59 -9.34 1.61
N TYR A 183 1.11 -8.90 0.46
CA TYR A 183 0.57 -9.20 -0.85
C TYR A 183 1.64 -9.70 -1.82
N ASP A 184 1.33 -10.72 -2.62
CA ASP A 184 2.09 -11.00 -3.83
C ASP A 184 1.48 -10.18 -4.98
N VAL A 185 2.31 -9.51 -5.78
CA VAL A 185 1.87 -8.69 -6.92
C VAL A 185 2.69 -9.03 -8.17
N THR A 186 2.04 -9.27 -9.29
CA THR A 186 2.73 -9.53 -10.57
C THR A 186 2.26 -8.57 -11.65
N LEU A 187 3.21 -7.86 -12.28
CA LEU A 187 2.99 -7.05 -13.47
C LEU A 187 3.09 -7.93 -14.72
N TYR A 188 2.16 -7.75 -15.65
CA TYR A 188 2.10 -8.43 -16.95
C TYR A 188 2.12 -7.45 -18.11
N LYS A 189 2.63 -7.92 -19.25
CA LYS A 189 2.54 -7.26 -20.55
C LYS A 189 2.09 -8.27 -21.59
N GLY A 190 0.90 -8.09 -22.17
CA GLY A 190 0.32 -9.05 -23.12
C GLY A 190 0.34 -10.50 -22.61
N GLY A 191 0.00 -10.69 -21.33
CA GLY A 191 0.02 -11.99 -20.63
C GLY A 191 1.40 -12.49 -20.19
N SER A 192 2.50 -11.86 -20.60
CA SER A 192 3.86 -12.24 -20.16
C SER A 192 4.23 -11.52 -18.86
N THR A 193 4.80 -12.24 -17.89
CA THR A 193 5.31 -11.62 -16.65
C THR A 193 6.42 -10.62 -16.97
N VAL A 194 6.32 -9.43 -16.39
CA VAL A 194 7.34 -8.37 -16.44
C VAL A 194 8.11 -8.29 -15.12
N TYR A 195 7.40 -8.25 -13.99
CA TYR A 195 8.00 -8.11 -12.67
C TYR A 195 7.12 -8.73 -11.59
N LYS A 196 7.75 -9.30 -10.54
CA LYS A 196 7.08 -9.98 -9.43
C LYS A 196 7.54 -9.38 -8.11
N VAL A 197 6.58 -9.07 -7.26
CA VAL A 197 6.77 -8.62 -5.90
C VAL A 197 6.15 -9.64 -4.97
N LYS A 198 6.87 -10.01 -3.91
CA LYS A 198 6.44 -10.99 -2.92
C LYS A 198 6.35 -10.39 -1.54
N GLY A 199 5.29 -10.71 -0.81
CA GLY A 199 5.09 -10.29 0.57
C GLY A 199 5.15 -8.78 0.79
N TYR A 200 4.60 -7.99 -0.15
CA TYR A 200 4.58 -6.53 -0.09
C TYR A 200 3.64 -6.02 0.99
N GLU A 201 4.15 -5.18 1.90
CA GLU A 201 3.40 -4.60 3.02
C GLU A 201 2.82 -3.22 2.69
N GLY A 202 1.96 -3.16 1.67
CA GLY A 202 1.25 -1.95 1.26
C GLY A 202 0.14 -2.29 0.28
N ASN A 203 -0.58 -1.28 -0.20
CA ASN A 203 -1.72 -1.45 -1.11
C ASN A 203 -1.59 -0.71 -2.45
N LYS A 204 -0.36 -0.31 -2.81
CA LYS A 204 -0.07 0.37 -4.08
C LYS A 204 1.38 0.21 -4.49
N ILE A 205 1.65 0.08 -5.79
CA ILE A 205 3.00 -0.05 -6.36
C ILE A 205 3.10 0.80 -7.63
N ASN A 206 4.20 1.56 -7.77
CA ASN A 206 4.50 2.22 -9.03
C ASN A 206 5.25 1.25 -9.96
N PHE A 207 4.55 0.75 -10.99
CA PHE A 207 5.07 -0.13 -12.02
C PHE A 207 5.56 0.60 -13.27
N TYR A 208 5.35 1.91 -13.40
CA TYR A 208 5.77 2.66 -14.60
C TYR A 208 7.25 2.42 -14.98
N PRO A 209 8.22 2.41 -14.04
CA PRO A 209 9.62 2.09 -14.34
C PRO A 209 9.88 0.75 -15.04
N TYR A 210 8.95 -0.21 -14.97
CA TYR A 210 9.05 -1.53 -15.58
C TYR A 210 8.37 -1.60 -16.96
N MET A 211 7.64 -0.56 -17.35
CA MET A 211 6.87 -0.49 -18.59
C MET A 211 7.72 0.05 -19.75
N THR A 212 8.84 -0.62 -20.04
CA THR A 212 9.89 -0.09 -20.93
C THR A 212 9.67 -0.33 -22.43
N SER A 213 8.46 -0.73 -22.82
CA SER A 213 8.16 -1.01 -24.23
C SER A 213 6.66 -0.97 -24.47
N ALA A 214 6.24 -0.45 -25.63
CA ALA A 214 4.83 -0.22 -25.91
C ALA A 214 4.03 -1.51 -25.87
N GLY A 215 2.79 -1.44 -25.37
CA GLY A 215 1.87 -2.57 -25.28
C GLY A 215 0.87 -2.43 -24.16
N THR A 216 0.05 -3.47 -24.02
CA THR A 216 -0.98 -3.58 -22.99
C THR A 216 -0.42 -4.21 -21.73
N TYR A 217 -0.67 -3.57 -20.59
CA TYR A 217 -0.22 -3.97 -19.27
C TYR A 217 -1.41 -4.21 -18.34
N SER A 218 -1.30 -5.22 -17.48
CA SER A 218 -2.20 -5.49 -16.36
C SER A 218 -1.38 -5.95 -15.16
N PHE A 219 -1.96 -5.98 -13.97
CA PHE A 219 -1.33 -6.63 -12.83
C PHE A 219 -2.31 -7.55 -12.12
N LYS A 220 -1.77 -8.51 -11.37
CA LYS A 220 -2.54 -9.34 -10.45
C LYS A 220 -1.99 -9.18 -9.04
N VAL A 221 -2.87 -9.22 -8.06
CA VAL A 221 -2.54 -9.17 -6.63
C VAL A 221 -3.27 -10.27 -5.87
N ARG A 222 -2.66 -10.81 -4.82
CA ARG A 222 -3.30 -11.74 -3.89
C ARG A 222 -2.76 -11.56 -2.47
N SER A 223 -3.57 -11.89 -1.49
CA SER A 223 -3.21 -11.91 -0.08
C SER A 223 -2.32 -13.11 0.24
N VAL A 224 -1.27 -12.90 1.02
CA VAL A 224 -0.32 -13.95 1.41
C VAL A 224 0.10 -13.83 2.87
N ALA A 225 0.60 -14.94 3.42
CA ALA A 225 1.20 -14.96 4.75
C ALA A 225 2.43 -14.05 4.82
N LYS A 226 2.49 -13.22 5.86
CA LYS A 226 3.60 -12.28 6.07
C LYS A 226 4.86 -12.98 6.60
N ASN A 227 4.69 -13.96 7.48
CA ASN A 227 5.80 -14.61 8.19
C ASN A 227 5.63 -16.14 8.20
N ASP A 228 6.70 -16.85 8.56
CA ASP A 228 6.73 -18.31 8.55
C ASP A 228 5.70 -18.91 9.52
N SER A 229 5.42 -18.25 10.64
CA SER A 229 4.38 -18.66 11.59
C SER A 229 2.96 -18.60 11.02
N GLN A 230 2.72 -17.87 9.93
CA GLN A 230 1.46 -17.90 9.19
C GLN A 230 1.52 -18.84 8.00
N LYS A 231 2.67 -18.96 7.31
CA LYS A 231 2.79 -19.76 6.08
C LYS A 231 2.45 -21.23 6.26
N ASP A 232 2.70 -21.79 7.43
CA ASP A 232 2.43 -23.20 7.72
C ASP A 232 0.92 -23.48 7.91
N TYR A 233 0.11 -22.44 8.15
CA TYR A 233 -1.32 -22.54 8.51
C TYR A 233 -2.24 -21.72 7.60
N ALA A 234 -1.68 -20.95 6.66
CA ALA A 234 -2.44 -20.03 5.82
C ALA A 234 -2.27 -20.37 4.34
N GLU A 235 -3.39 -20.55 3.64
CA GLU A 235 -3.41 -20.56 2.18
C GLU A 235 -3.50 -19.14 1.63
N SER A 236 -2.80 -18.88 0.53
CA SER A 236 -2.92 -17.60 -0.17
C SER A 236 -4.30 -17.47 -0.81
N SER A 237 -4.79 -16.25 -0.95
CA SER A 237 -6.03 -16.00 -1.66
C SER A 237 -5.91 -16.33 -3.16
N ASP A 238 -7.06 -16.36 -3.83
CA ASP A 238 -7.13 -16.24 -5.28
C ASP A 238 -6.54 -14.90 -5.76
N TRP A 239 -6.20 -14.84 -7.05
CA TRP A 239 -5.67 -13.64 -7.69
C TRP A 239 -6.78 -12.70 -8.13
N THR A 240 -6.72 -11.45 -7.66
CA THR A 240 -7.48 -10.32 -8.20
C THR A 240 -6.69 -9.70 -9.34
N GLU A 241 -7.32 -9.55 -10.51
CA GLU A 241 -6.69 -8.98 -11.71
C GLU A 241 -7.21 -7.57 -11.98
N SER A 242 -6.31 -6.68 -12.39
CA SER A 242 -6.66 -5.33 -12.78
C SER A 242 -7.22 -5.26 -14.19
N ASP A 243 -7.87 -4.14 -14.49
CA ASP A 243 -8.07 -3.71 -15.88
C ASP A 243 -6.74 -3.53 -16.64
N GLU A 244 -6.85 -3.48 -17.95
CA GLU A 244 -5.72 -3.28 -18.86
C GLU A 244 -5.46 -1.78 -19.14
N ILE A 245 -4.19 -1.40 -19.18
CA ILE A 245 -3.75 -0.09 -19.70
C ILE A 245 -2.84 -0.26 -20.91
N TYR A 246 -3.04 0.58 -21.93
CA TYR A 246 -2.16 0.61 -23.10
C TYR A 246 -1.14 1.73 -22.96
N ILE A 247 0.14 1.38 -23.10
CA ILE A 247 1.25 2.35 -23.16
C ILE A 247 1.76 2.43 -24.60
N GLY A 248 1.62 3.61 -25.21
CA GLY A 248 2.17 3.91 -26.54
C GLY A 248 3.70 4.09 -26.53
N LYS A 249 4.34 4.04 -27.70
CA LYS A 249 5.81 4.10 -27.83
C LYS A 249 6.42 5.39 -27.28
N GLU A 250 5.66 6.48 -27.37
CA GLU A 250 6.00 7.80 -26.86
C GLU A 250 5.86 7.94 -25.34
N SER A 251 5.18 6.98 -24.68
CA SER A 251 4.86 7.03 -23.26
C SER A 251 5.57 5.93 -22.44
N VAL A 252 6.38 5.08 -23.08
CA VAL A 252 7.13 4.03 -22.39
C VAL A 252 8.12 4.61 -21.41
N SER A 253 8.32 3.92 -20.28
CA SER A 253 9.42 4.25 -19.40
C SER A 253 10.76 3.93 -20.07
N ASP A 254 11.78 4.72 -19.78
CA ASP A 254 13.17 4.41 -20.13
C ASP A 254 13.82 3.38 -19.20
N GLY A 255 13.08 2.88 -18.21
CA GLY A 255 13.56 1.94 -17.20
C GLY A 255 14.16 2.59 -15.96
N SER A 256 14.24 3.92 -15.93
CA SER A 256 14.69 4.68 -14.77
C SER A 256 13.70 4.54 -13.61
N GLY A 257 14.22 4.43 -12.38
CA GLY A 257 13.41 4.47 -11.17
C GLY A 257 12.87 3.12 -10.70
N LYS A 258 13.40 2.00 -11.21
CA LYS A 258 13.07 0.66 -10.72
C LYS A 258 13.52 0.51 -9.27
N VAL A 259 12.59 0.08 -8.42
CA VAL A 259 12.79 -0.18 -6.98
C VAL A 259 12.67 -1.68 -6.76
N ASP A 260 13.65 -2.34 -6.15
CA ASP A 260 13.48 -3.76 -5.84
C ASP A 260 12.53 -3.95 -4.65
N TYR A 261 11.23 -4.07 -4.91
CA TYR A 261 10.23 -4.22 -3.86
C TYR A 261 10.40 -5.49 -3.03
N ASN A 262 11.15 -6.49 -3.51
CA ASN A 262 11.49 -7.69 -2.75
C ASN A 262 12.66 -7.47 -1.78
N ASN A 263 13.36 -6.35 -1.89
CA ASN A 263 14.45 -5.96 -0.98
C ASN A 263 14.39 -4.46 -0.67
N PRO A 264 13.42 -4.00 0.14
CA PRO A 264 13.21 -2.58 0.44
C PRO A 264 14.46 -1.90 1.04
N ASN A 265 15.29 -2.66 1.77
CA ASN A 265 16.52 -2.17 2.40
C ASN A 265 17.77 -2.34 1.53
N GLY A 266 17.62 -2.80 0.28
CA GLY A 266 18.72 -2.94 -0.65
C GLY A 266 19.39 -1.59 -0.92
N ALA A 267 20.72 -1.59 -1.09
CA ALA A 267 21.50 -0.38 -1.35
C ALA A 267 21.03 0.41 -2.59
N GLY A 268 20.30 -0.23 -3.52
CA GLY A 268 19.69 0.41 -4.70
C GLY A 268 18.32 1.07 -4.46
N ASN A 269 17.68 0.86 -3.29
CA ASN A 269 16.36 1.41 -2.93
C ASN A 269 16.42 2.63 -2.00
N GLN A 270 17.63 3.09 -1.62
CA GLN A 270 17.83 4.16 -0.63
C GLN A 270 17.65 5.58 -1.19
N ASN A 271 16.71 5.79 -2.11
CA ASN A 271 16.41 7.12 -2.63
C ASN A 271 15.04 7.60 -2.12
N THR A 272 14.99 8.04 -0.86
CA THR A 272 13.83 8.63 -0.17
C THR A 272 13.41 10.01 -0.71
N ALA A 273 14.03 10.49 -1.79
CA ALA A 273 13.73 11.78 -2.36
C ALA A 273 12.42 11.73 -3.17
N GLN A 274 11.64 12.82 -3.07
CA GLN A 274 10.36 12.99 -3.78
C GLN A 274 10.47 12.65 -5.27
N VAL A 275 9.38 12.17 -5.86
CA VAL A 275 9.28 11.82 -7.28
C VAL A 275 8.12 12.59 -7.88
N GLY A 276 8.24 12.96 -9.15
CA GLY A 276 7.27 13.78 -9.85
C GLY A 276 7.58 15.27 -9.72
N TRP A 277 6.54 16.10 -9.72
CA TRP A 277 6.67 17.56 -9.61
C TRP A 277 7.19 17.98 -8.24
N ILE A 278 8.30 18.71 -8.22
CA ILE A 278 8.89 19.28 -7.01
C ILE A 278 8.98 20.79 -7.20
N GLN A 279 8.44 21.52 -6.23
CA GLN A 279 8.55 22.97 -6.18
C GLN A 279 9.73 23.37 -5.31
N ASP A 280 10.61 24.22 -5.86
CA ASP A 280 11.68 24.88 -5.10
C ASP A 280 11.60 26.40 -5.33
N GLY A 281 11.16 27.10 -4.29
CA GLY A 281 10.76 28.51 -4.38
C GLY A 281 9.64 28.72 -5.42
N ASN A 282 9.91 29.55 -6.42
CA ASN A 282 8.97 29.87 -7.50
C ASN A 282 9.18 29.02 -8.76
N ARG A 283 10.08 28.04 -8.71
CA ARG A 283 10.39 27.17 -9.85
C ARG A 283 9.92 25.75 -9.57
N TRP A 284 9.62 25.07 -10.66
CA TRP A 284 9.24 23.66 -10.65
C TRP A 284 10.28 22.86 -11.41
N TRP A 285 10.53 21.64 -10.96
CA TRP A 285 11.29 20.65 -11.72
C TRP A 285 10.59 19.31 -11.57
N TYR A 286 10.93 18.38 -12.46
CA TYR A 286 10.35 17.05 -12.45
C TYR A 286 11.43 16.04 -12.10
N ARG A 287 11.27 15.31 -11.01
CA ARG A 287 12.23 14.29 -10.60
C ARG A 287 11.76 12.92 -11.02
N TYR A 288 12.56 12.24 -11.85
CA TYR A 288 12.35 10.84 -12.14
C TYR A 288 12.65 9.99 -10.89
N PRO A 289 12.09 8.78 -10.77
CA PRO A 289 12.29 7.98 -9.57
C PRO A 289 13.73 7.48 -9.35
N ASP A 290 14.58 7.46 -10.38
CA ASP A 290 16.03 7.20 -10.22
C ASP A 290 16.80 8.41 -9.64
N GLY A 291 16.13 9.55 -9.53
CA GLY A 291 16.68 10.81 -9.09
C GLY A 291 17.31 11.67 -10.16
N SER A 292 17.31 11.21 -11.41
CA SER A 292 17.56 12.07 -12.57
C SER A 292 16.33 12.94 -12.87
N TYR A 293 16.46 13.84 -13.84
CA TYR A 293 15.43 14.82 -14.19
C TYR A 293 15.64 15.30 -15.64
N PRO A 294 14.57 15.71 -16.36
CA PRO A 294 14.69 16.17 -17.74
C PRO A 294 15.56 17.43 -17.82
N LYS A 295 16.37 17.53 -18.87
CA LYS A 295 17.24 18.69 -19.14
C LYS A 295 17.26 19.00 -20.62
N ASN A 296 17.13 20.28 -20.96
CA ASN A 296 17.11 20.77 -22.33
C ASN A 296 16.09 20.05 -23.22
N ASP A 297 15.01 19.50 -22.67
CA ASP A 297 14.10 18.65 -23.45
C ASP A 297 12.64 18.78 -23.04
N TRP A 298 11.79 18.33 -23.95
CA TRP A 298 10.35 18.20 -23.76
C TRP A 298 10.03 16.95 -22.95
N LEU A 299 9.01 17.05 -22.10
CA LEU A 299 8.43 15.92 -21.38
C LEU A 299 6.91 15.97 -21.46
N LEU A 300 6.30 14.85 -21.82
CA LEU A 300 4.85 14.68 -21.87
C LEU A 300 4.38 14.06 -20.54
N ILE A 301 3.53 14.76 -19.79
CA ILE A 301 2.98 14.30 -18.51
C ILE A 301 1.47 14.51 -18.57
N ASN A 302 0.67 13.46 -18.29
CA ASN A 302 -0.80 13.55 -18.31
C ASN A 302 -1.36 14.20 -19.59
N ASN A 303 -0.81 13.80 -20.74
CA ASN A 303 -1.16 14.33 -22.07
C ASN A 303 -0.89 15.84 -22.26
N GLN A 304 -0.02 16.43 -21.44
CA GLN A 304 0.40 17.83 -21.51
C GLN A 304 1.92 17.92 -21.67
N TRP A 305 2.38 18.77 -22.59
CA TRP A 305 3.80 18.97 -22.86
C TRP A 305 4.38 20.05 -21.94
N PHE A 306 5.56 19.77 -21.39
CA PHE A 306 6.38 20.68 -20.58
C PHE A 306 7.78 20.74 -21.17
N LEU A 307 8.46 21.88 -21.02
CA LEU A 307 9.83 22.08 -21.48
C LEU A 307 10.75 22.37 -20.29
N PHE A 308 11.96 21.82 -20.29
CA PHE A 308 12.94 22.01 -19.21
C PHE A 308 14.25 22.63 -19.72
N ASP A 309 14.86 23.50 -18.91
CA ASP A 309 16.17 24.10 -19.21
C ASP A 309 17.34 23.14 -18.97
N ALA A 310 18.57 23.65 -19.14
CA ALA A 310 19.80 22.89 -18.95
C ALA A 310 20.03 22.41 -17.50
N ASP A 311 19.42 23.08 -16.54
CA ASP A 311 19.50 22.76 -15.12
C ASP A 311 18.30 21.94 -14.63
N GLY A 312 17.33 21.68 -15.51
CA GLY A 312 16.15 20.87 -15.25
C GLY A 312 14.98 21.63 -14.61
N TRP A 313 14.99 22.95 -14.67
CA TRP A 313 13.85 23.75 -14.29
C TRP A 313 12.82 23.78 -15.42
N MET A 314 11.56 23.60 -15.05
CA MET A 314 10.42 23.76 -15.93
C MET A 314 10.34 25.20 -16.42
N MET A 315 10.24 25.34 -17.74
CA MET A 315 10.15 26.61 -18.44
C MET A 315 8.70 27.11 -18.46
N THR A 316 8.56 28.43 -18.46
CA THR A 316 7.30 29.14 -18.70
C THR A 316 7.52 30.23 -19.74
N ASP A 317 6.44 30.86 -20.21
CA ASP A 317 6.46 31.94 -21.21
C ASP A 317 7.00 31.49 -22.58
N TRP A 318 7.40 32.43 -23.44
CA TRP A 318 7.96 32.18 -24.77
C TRP A 318 9.29 31.43 -24.73
N GLN A 319 9.37 30.34 -25.49
CA GLN A 319 10.56 29.50 -25.61
C GLN A 319 10.90 29.23 -27.09
N PHE A 320 12.16 29.44 -27.46
CA PHE A 320 12.65 29.15 -28.81
C PHE A 320 13.43 27.84 -28.82
N LYS A 321 12.95 26.85 -29.57
CA LYS A 321 13.56 25.52 -29.65
C LYS A 321 13.36 24.90 -31.03
N ASN A 322 14.41 24.29 -31.57
CA ASN A 322 14.38 23.63 -32.88
C ASN A 322 13.79 24.53 -33.99
N ASN A 323 14.24 25.79 -34.01
CA ASN A 323 13.81 26.82 -34.96
C ASN A 323 12.33 27.24 -34.87
N ASN A 324 11.64 26.91 -33.78
CA ASN A 324 10.24 27.28 -33.54
C ASN A 324 10.08 27.98 -32.20
N TRP A 325 9.08 28.88 -32.12
CA TRP A 325 8.65 29.49 -30.86
C TRP A 325 7.46 28.71 -30.29
N TYR A 326 7.45 28.52 -28.97
CA TYR A 326 6.39 27.89 -28.19
C TYR A 326 6.02 28.78 -27.03
N TYR A 327 4.82 28.62 -26.50
CA TYR A 327 4.38 29.35 -25.31
C TYR A 327 3.96 28.38 -24.21
N LEU A 328 4.63 28.48 -23.06
CA LEU A 328 4.43 27.63 -21.90
C LEU A 328 3.65 28.44 -20.85
N ASN A 329 2.53 27.94 -20.32
CA ASN A 329 1.63 28.72 -19.47
C ASN A 329 2.35 29.31 -18.24
N PRO A 330 2.47 30.63 -18.08
CA PRO A 330 3.14 31.24 -16.93
C PRO A 330 2.21 31.44 -15.73
N VAL A 331 0.92 31.09 -15.83
CA VAL A 331 -0.09 31.32 -14.80
C VAL A 331 -0.13 30.16 -13.81
N SER A 332 -0.24 30.48 -12.51
CA SER A 332 -0.38 29.47 -11.45
C SER A 332 -1.86 29.10 -11.23
N ASP A 333 -2.46 28.44 -12.22
CA ASP A 333 -3.88 28.06 -12.29
C ASP A 333 -4.11 26.54 -12.24
N GLY A 334 -3.08 25.77 -11.86
CA GLY A 334 -3.05 24.31 -11.95
C GLY A 334 -2.50 23.77 -13.27
N ASN A 335 -2.30 24.61 -14.29
CA ASN A 335 -1.72 24.26 -15.58
C ASN A 335 -0.42 25.03 -15.88
N ARG A 336 0.29 25.51 -14.85
CA ARG A 336 1.56 26.22 -15.02
C ARG A 336 2.57 25.34 -15.79
N GLY A 337 3.23 25.90 -16.79
CA GLY A 337 4.24 25.23 -17.60
C GLY A 337 3.71 24.39 -18.75
N VAL A 338 2.39 24.16 -18.83
CA VAL A 338 1.78 23.44 -19.94
C VAL A 338 1.98 24.22 -21.25
N MET A 339 2.45 23.54 -22.29
CA MET A 339 2.53 24.10 -23.64
C MET A 339 1.12 24.38 -24.18
N LEU A 340 0.87 25.63 -24.54
CA LEU A 340 -0.41 26.04 -25.10
C LEU A 340 -0.47 25.80 -26.61
N THR A 341 -1.70 25.69 -27.12
CA THR A 341 -2.00 25.62 -28.55
C THR A 341 -3.17 26.54 -28.89
N GLY A 342 -3.39 26.82 -30.17
CA GLY A 342 -4.44 27.73 -30.64
C GLY A 342 -4.11 29.20 -30.40
N TRP A 343 -5.16 30.02 -30.30
CA TRP A 343 -5.03 31.45 -30.04
C TRP A 343 -4.61 31.72 -28.60
N ILE A 344 -3.58 32.57 -28.44
CA ILE A 344 -3.18 33.10 -27.15
C ILE A 344 -3.07 34.63 -27.24
N HIS A 345 -3.38 35.32 -26.13
CA HIS A 345 -3.23 36.76 -26.03
C HIS A 345 -2.21 37.10 -24.95
N THR A 346 -1.23 37.92 -25.31
CA THR A 346 -0.23 38.46 -24.38
C THR A 346 -0.27 39.98 -24.40
N ASN A 347 0.58 40.65 -23.62
CA ASN A 347 0.68 42.11 -23.65
C ASN A 347 1.09 42.67 -25.02
N SER A 348 1.69 41.85 -25.89
CA SER A 348 2.13 42.23 -27.24
C SER A 348 1.04 42.04 -28.31
N GLY A 349 -0.08 41.40 -27.97
CA GLY A 349 -1.18 41.10 -28.88
C GLY A 349 -1.49 39.61 -29.01
N TRP A 350 -2.25 39.27 -30.05
CA TRP A 350 -2.68 37.91 -30.35
C TRP A 350 -1.62 37.12 -31.13
N TYR A 351 -1.48 35.84 -30.80
CA TYR A 351 -0.62 34.88 -31.48
C TYR A 351 -1.39 33.61 -31.74
N TYR A 352 -0.94 32.83 -32.72
CA TYR A 352 -1.51 31.52 -33.00
C TYR A 352 -0.44 30.42 -32.94
N LEU A 353 -0.69 29.42 -32.11
CA LEU A 353 0.16 28.25 -31.89
C LEU A 353 -0.48 27.04 -32.56
N ASN A 354 0.26 26.27 -33.35
CA ASN A 354 -0.29 25.16 -34.12
C ASN A 354 -0.97 24.10 -33.22
N PRO A 355 -2.29 23.87 -33.29
CA PRO A 355 -2.96 22.87 -32.47
C PRO A 355 -2.97 21.47 -33.09
N GLY A 356 -2.60 21.34 -34.37
CA GLY A 356 -2.82 20.13 -35.15
C GLY A 356 -1.55 19.51 -35.74
N PRO A 357 -1.68 18.32 -36.34
CA PRO A 357 -0.54 17.58 -36.91
C PRO A 357 0.02 18.23 -38.20
N ASN A 358 -0.64 19.26 -38.73
CA ASN A 358 -0.21 19.99 -39.92
C ASN A 358 0.93 20.95 -39.57
N GLY A 359 2.11 20.38 -39.30
CA GLY A 359 3.28 21.08 -38.78
C GLY A 359 3.65 20.62 -37.36
N THR A 360 4.62 21.30 -36.74
CA THR A 360 5.01 21.00 -35.37
C THR A 360 3.94 21.51 -34.40
N VAL A 361 3.32 20.62 -33.62
CA VAL A 361 2.31 20.99 -32.62
C VAL A 361 2.93 21.98 -31.61
N GLY A 362 2.18 23.01 -31.25
CA GLY A 362 2.59 24.10 -30.36
C GLY A 362 3.48 25.17 -30.99
N ALA A 363 3.99 24.95 -32.21
CA ALA A 363 4.83 25.95 -32.87
C ALA A 363 4.02 27.19 -33.27
N MET A 364 4.58 28.36 -32.97
CA MET A 364 3.99 29.66 -33.29
C MET A 364 4.01 29.95 -34.79
N TYR A 365 2.88 30.40 -35.31
CA TYR A 365 2.79 30.94 -36.66
C TYR A 365 3.47 32.32 -36.72
N ARG A 366 4.40 32.50 -37.66
CA ARG A 366 5.03 33.80 -37.95
C ARG A 366 5.27 33.99 -39.44
N ASN A 367 5.20 35.25 -39.86
CA ASN A 367 5.40 35.69 -41.24
C ASN A 367 4.56 34.90 -42.26
N GLN A 368 3.30 34.62 -41.93
CA GLN A 368 2.44 33.78 -42.76
C GLN A 368 0.96 34.09 -42.58
N TRP A 369 0.19 33.69 -43.59
CA TRP A 369 -1.27 33.68 -43.56
C TRP A 369 -1.78 32.53 -42.70
N LEU A 370 -2.86 32.79 -41.98
CA LEU A 370 -3.63 31.80 -41.24
C LEU A 370 -5.06 31.80 -41.74
N ASP A 371 -5.56 30.64 -42.17
CA ASP A 371 -6.95 30.42 -42.55
C ASP A 371 -7.62 29.54 -41.49
N LEU A 372 -8.67 30.07 -40.87
CA LEU A 372 -9.46 29.35 -39.87
C LEU A 372 -10.93 29.52 -40.20
N ASN A 373 -11.58 28.43 -40.58
CA ASN A 373 -13.01 28.38 -40.86
C ASN A 373 -13.46 29.46 -41.87
N GLY A 374 -12.66 29.72 -42.91
CA GLY A 374 -12.95 30.70 -43.95
C GLY A 374 -12.63 32.15 -43.58
N LYS A 375 -12.10 32.40 -42.38
CA LYS A 375 -11.56 33.69 -41.96
C LYS A 375 -10.05 33.68 -42.10
N LYS A 376 -9.50 34.77 -42.65
CA LYS A 376 -8.06 34.91 -42.85
C LYS A 376 -7.47 35.94 -41.91
N TYR A 377 -6.28 35.64 -41.41
CA TYR A 377 -5.48 36.47 -40.52
C TYR A 377 -4.05 36.47 -41.05
N TYR A 378 -3.24 37.43 -40.60
CA TYR A 378 -1.81 37.42 -40.87
C TYR A 378 -1.02 37.59 -39.59
N LEU A 379 -0.10 36.65 -39.34
CA LEU A 379 0.82 36.68 -38.21
C LEU A 379 2.13 37.29 -38.69
N GLY A 380 2.53 38.40 -38.08
CA GLY A 380 3.76 39.12 -38.42
C GLY A 380 5.04 38.32 -38.13
N ASP A 381 6.20 38.92 -38.38
CA ASP A 381 7.50 38.25 -38.18
C ASP A 381 7.74 37.88 -36.70
N SER A 382 7.26 38.71 -35.77
CA SER A 382 7.26 38.42 -34.33
C SER A 382 6.17 37.43 -33.91
N GLY A 383 5.29 37.01 -34.81
CA GLY A 383 4.12 36.17 -34.53
C GLY A 383 2.87 36.93 -34.09
N VAL A 384 2.97 38.24 -33.83
CA VAL A 384 1.82 39.08 -33.48
C VAL A 384 0.89 39.18 -34.68
N MET A 385 -0.40 38.92 -34.47
CA MET A 385 -1.46 39.12 -35.45
C MET A 385 -1.58 40.60 -35.83
N TYR A 386 -1.60 40.91 -37.12
CA TYR A 386 -1.80 42.29 -37.57
C TYR A 386 -3.24 42.75 -37.47
N GLU A 387 -3.38 44.05 -37.23
CA GLU A 387 -4.62 44.81 -37.29
C GLU A 387 -4.37 46.09 -38.12
N GLY A 388 -5.43 46.63 -38.73
CA GLY A 388 -5.36 47.80 -39.59
C GLY A 388 -4.76 47.53 -40.99
N TRP A 389 -4.34 48.60 -41.65
CA TRP A 389 -3.72 48.55 -42.98
C TRP A 389 -2.30 47.98 -42.92
N LYS A 390 -2.00 46.98 -43.75
CA LYS A 390 -0.68 46.37 -43.85
C LYS A 390 -0.35 45.97 -45.28
N GLU A 391 0.85 46.33 -45.72
CA GLU A 391 1.47 45.82 -46.94
C GLU A 391 2.09 44.44 -46.68
N ILE A 392 1.69 43.44 -47.47
CA ILE A 392 2.21 42.07 -47.43
C ILE A 392 2.61 41.68 -48.85
N GLY A 393 3.91 41.47 -49.07
CA GLY A 393 4.45 41.34 -50.43
C GLY A 393 4.42 42.68 -51.16
N HIS A 394 3.47 42.84 -52.10
CA HIS A 394 3.27 44.08 -52.87
C HIS A 394 1.80 44.55 -52.86
N ASP A 395 0.97 43.89 -52.05
CA ASP A 395 -0.46 44.16 -51.96
C ASP A 395 -0.77 44.72 -50.56
N TRP A 396 -1.71 45.65 -50.50
CA TRP A 396 -2.22 46.21 -49.25
C TRP A 396 -3.49 45.49 -48.82
N TYR A 397 -3.53 45.12 -47.55
CA TYR A 397 -4.64 44.44 -46.90
C TYR A 397 -5.11 45.25 -45.69
N TYR A 398 -6.36 45.05 -45.29
CA TYR A 398 -6.89 45.60 -44.05
C TYR A 398 -7.40 44.48 -43.15
N PHE A 399 -6.96 44.48 -41.90
CA PHE A 399 -7.40 43.55 -40.86
C PHE A 399 -8.23 44.31 -39.83
N TYR A 400 -9.42 43.84 -39.48
CA TYR A 400 -10.29 44.55 -38.55
C TYR A 400 -9.66 44.63 -37.15
N PRO A 401 -9.53 45.84 -36.55
CA PRO A 401 -9.07 45.98 -35.18
C PRO A 401 -9.93 45.19 -34.18
N GLY A 402 -9.29 44.54 -33.22
CA GLY A 402 -9.91 43.74 -32.16
C GLY A 402 -10.07 42.25 -32.47
N ASN A 403 -10.33 41.87 -33.73
CA ASN A 403 -10.44 40.46 -34.12
C ASN A 403 -9.43 40.02 -35.19
N GLY A 404 -8.79 40.95 -35.91
CA GLY A 404 -7.75 40.68 -36.91
C GLY A 404 -8.23 39.99 -38.19
N GLU A 405 -9.54 39.91 -38.42
CA GLU A 405 -10.08 39.28 -39.63
C GLU A 405 -9.77 40.13 -40.86
N LEU A 406 -9.30 39.50 -41.94
CA LEU A 406 -9.08 40.14 -43.23
C LEU A 406 -10.40 40.67 -43.79
N ALA A 407 -10.43 41.97 -44.11
CA ALA A 407 -11.53 42.57 -44.83
C ALA A 407 -11.52 42.12 -46.30
N VAL A 408 -12.68 41.72 -46.81
CA VAL A 408 -12.89 41.30 -48.21
C VAL A 408 -14.17 41.89 -48.76
N ASN A 409 -14.20 42.24 -50.05
CA ASN A 409 -15.36 42.81 -50.75
C ASN A 409 -16.03 43.97 -50.01
N THR A 410 -15.23 44.92 -49.51
CA THR A 410 -15.73 46.03 -48.67
C THR A 410 -14.91 47.30 -48.86
N THR A 411 -15.37 48.41 -48.29
CA THR A 411 -14.68 49.71 -48.31
C THR A 411 -14.29 50.12 -46.90
N ILE A 412 -13.02 50.45 -46.70
CA ILE A 412 -12.46 50.91 -45.42
C ILE A 412 -11.87 52.30 -45.64
N ASP A 413 -12.39 53.32 -44.94
CA ASP A 413 -11.94 54.71 -45.05
C ASP A 413 -11.87 55.25 -46.50
N GLY A 414 -12.80 54.80 -47.36
CA GLY A 414 -12.85 55.18 -48.77
C GLY A 414 -12.01 54.32 -49.72
N PHE A 415 -11.29 53.32 -49.22
CA PHE A 415 -10.48 52.39 -50.01
C PHE A 415 -11.17 51.03 -50.14
N TYR A 416 -11.46 50.61 -51.39
CA TYR A 416 -12.10 49.33 -51.66
C TYR A 416 -11.08 48.18 -51.68
N VAL A 417 -11.37 47.11 -50.95
CA VAL A 417 -10.63 45.83 -51.01
C VAL A 417 -11.47 44.77 -51.72
N ASP A 418 -10.84 44.02 -52.63
CA ASP A 418 -11.52 43.00 -53.45
C ASP A 418 -11.82 41.70 -52.68
N GLY A 419 -12.33 40.68 -53.36
CA GLY A 419 -12.67 39.39 -52.74
C GLY A 419 -11.48 38.58 -52.23
N SER A 420 -10.26 38.98 -52.59
CA SER A 420 -9.01 38.45 -52.03
C SER A 420 -8.47 39.33 -50.89
N GLY A 421 -9.17 40.42 -50.57
CA GLY A 421 -8.79 41.40 -49.54
C GLY A 421 -7.73 42.39 -49.99
N ILE A 422 -7.42 42.44 -51.29
CA ILE A 422 -6.38 43.32 -51.85
C ILE A 422 -6.99 44.69 -52.14
N TRP A 423 -6.37 45.75 -51.66
CA TRP A 423 -6.72 47.11 -52.05
C TRP A 423 -6.43 47.34 -53.54
N ARG A 424 -7.44 47.83 -54.25
CA ARG A 424 -7.32 48.26 -55.64
C ARG A 424 -7.44 49.78 -55.71
N LYS A 425 -6.47 50.38 -56.39
CA LYS A 425 -6.40 51.84 -56.61
C LYS A 425 -7.46 52.32 -57.59
#